data_AF-A0A495VZD5-F1
#
_entry.id   AF-A0A495VZD5-F1
#
_cell.length_a   1.000
_cell.length_b   1.000
_cell.length_c   1.000
_cell.angle_alpha   90.00
_cell.angle_beta   90.00
_cell.angle_gamma   90.00
#
_symmetry.space_group_name_H-M   'P 1'
#
loop_
_entity.id
_entity.type
_entity.pdbx_description
1 polymer ?
#
loop_
_entity_poly.entity_id
_entity_poly.type
_entity_poly.pdbx_seq_one_letter_code
_entity_poly.pdbx_strand_id
1 'polypeptide(L)'
;MVSDHGKPQAVMVLAIGYFLWYTPYAALTKALSAGLLPVDAAEAGGVALLPAAAIGTLLGVGAYLAVSGRWRDVPIGRGDWSGGLLFAGFCTAVIMATTTLNFTFAGISVLLMLLVMRGGVLILSPLVDAFRRRPVSRDSWIALALSLIAVCVALGDVNGYHLTLGAVLSVGLYLAGYAGRFEVMSRVAKTDVGTVDRRYFAGEALGAACWQVALCAVLAVAGPLAGGLRAGFGLLFTPTGAVAVVIGLLYAALFTFGTRIYLDPREYTWCVPVNRGASLLAGIVASYLLTALAGPAAPGPAQLVATAMVLLAIAVLAFPARERRVLLFVCGDNTCRSPMASAVARLLLDHDREWAVASAGITAQPGRRLSAQARHALREAGVPVPRHWSRPLTAAMIAAADTVYCMTVGQRDAARAMLPRHADKVVCLDPDRDVLAPTGQAASSYQECLGQLRSAVSLRLRERGCRA
;
A
#
# COMPACT_ATOMS: atom_id res chain seq x y z
N MET A 1 -9.65 -5.47 -23.43
CA MET A 1 -10.47 -4.63 -22.52
C MET A 1 -9.55 -3.79 -21.66
N VAL A 2 -9.85 -2.49 -21.64
CA VAL A 2 -8.98 -1.37 -21.24
C VAL A 2 -8.63 -1.42 -19.75
N SER A 3 -7.37 -1.12 -19.45
CA SER A 3 -6.79 -0.97 -18.12
C SER A 3 -7.36 0.27 -17.42
N ASP A 4 -8.20 0.07 -16.41
CA ASP A 4 -8.79 1.13 -15.55
C ASP A 4 -7.92 1.44 -14.32
N HIS A 5 -6.62 1.17 -14.40
CA HIS A 5 -5.66 1.39 -13.30
C HIS A 5 -5.29 2.88 -13.28
N GLY A 6 -5.99 3.66 -12.47
CA GLY A 6 -5.63 5.07 -12.22
C GLY A 6 -6.77 5.99 -11.80
N LYS A 7 -8.04 5.56 -11.81
CA LYS A 7 -9.14 6.42 -11.32
C LYS A 7 -9.36 6.20 -9.81
N PRO A 8 -9.50 7.26 -8.99
CA PRO A 8 -9.84 7.14 -7.57
C PRO A 8 -11.13 6.31 -7.32
N GLN A 9 -12.00 6.25 -8.32
CA GLN A 9 -13.21 5.42 -8.32
C GLN A 9 -12.91 3.91 -8.25
N ALA A 10 -11.84 3.43 -8.89
CA ALA A 10 -11.51 2.01 -8.95
C ALA A 10 -11.13 1.43 -7.57
N VAL A 11 -10.35 2.17 -6.79
CA VAL A 11 -9.94 1.74 -5.44
C VAL A 11 -11.10 1.83 -4.46
N MET A 12 -12.00 2.82 -4.61
CA MET A 12 -13.20 2.89 -3.78
C MET A 12 -14.10 1.66 -4.00
N VAL A 13 -14.26 1.22 -5.25
CA VAL A 13 -14.97 -0.03 -5.58
C VAL A 13 -14.29 -1.24 -4.93
N LEU A 14 -12.95 -1.29 -4.94
CA LEU A 14 -12.21 -2.35 -4.24
C LEU A 14 -12.41 -2.28 -2.71
N ALA A 15 -12.48 -1.08 -2.13
CA ALA A 15 -12.72 -0.88 -0.71
C ALA A 15 -14.15 -1.32 -0.30
N ILE A 16 -15.15 -1.02 -1.14
CA ILE A 16 -16.52 -1.52 -0.96
C ILE A 16 -16.54 -3.06 -1.04
N GLY A 17 -15.88 -3.64 -2.05
CA GLY A 17 -15.77 -5.09 -2.16
C GLY A 17 -15.08 -5.71 -0.93
N TYR A 18 -14.00 -5.09 -0.44
CA TYR A 18 -13.33 -5.52 0.78
C TYR A 18 -14.27 -5.47 1.99
N PHE A 19 -15.00 -4.37 2.18
CA PHE A 19 -16.00 -4.21 3.23
C PHE A 19 -17.09 -5.30 3.18
N LEU A 20 -17.65 -5.55 1.99
CA LEU A 20 -18.72 -6.52 1.77
C LEU A 20 -18.31 -7.96 2.13
N TRP A 21 -17.07 -8.36 1.81
CA TRP A 21 -16.58 -9.70 2.15
C TRP A 21 -16.02 -9.79 3.57
N TYR A 22 -15.51 -8.69 4.12
CA TYR A 22 -14.98 -8.67 5.48
C TYR A 22 -16.09 -8.78 6.55
N THR A 23 -17.24 -8.18 6.31
CA THR A 23 -18.38 -8.18 7.24
C THR A 23 -18.87 -9.59 7.58
N PRO A 24 -19.27 -10.45 6.62
CA PRO A 24 -19.69 -11.82 6.91
C PRO A 24 -18.53 -12.68 7.42
N TYR A 25 -17.30 -12.43 6.97
CA TYR A 25 -16.11 -13.12 7.51
C TYR A 25 -15.96 -12.88 9.02
N ALA A 26 -15.96 -11.61 9.44
CA ALA A 26 -15.76 -11.24 10.84
C ALA A 26 -16.94 -11.71 11.71
N ALA A 27 -18.18 -11.53 11.22
CA ALA A 27 -19.38 -11.96 11.91
C ALA A 27 -19.40 -13.49 12.10
N LEU A 28 -19.20 -14.25 11.02
CA LEU A 28 -19.25 -15.72 11.06
C LEU A 28 -18.14 -16.31 11.92
N THR A 29 -16.92 -15.77 11.82
CA THR A 29 -15.78 -16.21 12.66
C THR A 29 -16.10 -16.02 14.14
N LYS A 30 -16.64 -14.85 14.50
CA LYS A 30 -17.00 -14.59 15.90
C LYS A 30 -18.16 -15.46 16.36
N ALA A 31 -19.23 -15.56 15.56
CA ALA A 31 -20.40 -16.38 15.86
C ALA A 31 -20.04 -17.85 16.13
N LEU A 32 -19.17 -18.42 15.29
CA LEU A 32 -18.67 -19.78 15.47
C LEU A 32 -17.88 -19.92 16.77
N SER A 33 -16.89 -19.04 16.99
CA SER A 33 -16.02 -19.10 18.19
C SER A 33 -16.74 -18.81 19.51
N ALA A 34 -17.84 -18.05 19.46
CA ALA A 34 -18.65 -17.71 20.62
C ALA A 34 -19.78 -18.74 20.86
N GLY A 35 -19.87 -19.81 20.06
CA GLY A 35 -20.90 -20.84 20.20
C GLY A 35 -22.32 -20.36 19.89
N LEU A 36 -22.46 -19.34 19.03
CA LEU A 36 -23.75 -18.75 18.65
C LEU A 36 -24.41 -19.47 17.46
N LEU A 37 -23.68 -20.40 16.83
CA LEU A 37 -24.19 -21.23 15.74
C LEU A 37 -24.66 -22.59 16.27
N PRO A 38 -25.65 -23.23 15.63
CA PRO A 38 -26.17 -24.54 16.02
C PRO A 38 -25.21 -25.67 15.60
N VAL A 39 -23.95 -25.57 16.02
CA VAL A 39 -22.87 -26.53 15.79
C VAL A 39 -22.09 -26.72 17.09
N ASP A 40 -21.36 -27.82 17.24
CA ASP A 40 -20.68 -28.17 18.49
C ASP A 40 -19.60 -27.15 18.87
N ALA A 41 -19.99 -26.19 19.71
CA ALA A 41 -19.13 -25.08 20.15
C ALA A 41 -17.90 -25.53 20.94
N ALA A 42 -17.95 -26.70 21.58
CA ALA A 42 -16.83 -27.31 22.28
C ALA A 42 -15.65 -27.65 21.35
N GLU A 43 -15.92 -27.83 20.05
CA GLU A 43 -14.92 -28.10 19.02
C GLU A 43 -14.35 -26.82 18.39
N ALA A 44 -15.00 -25.67 18.58
CA ALA A 44 -14.69 -24.41 17.91
C ALA A 44 -13.55 -23.60 18.58
N GLY A 45 -12.58 -24.29 19.20
CA GLY A 45 -11.39 -23.64 19.76
C GLY A 45 -10.63 -22.86 18.67
N GLY A 46 -10.20 -21.63 18.97
CA GLY A 46 -9.61 -20.74 17.96
C GLY A 46 -8.48 -21.33 17.13
N VAL A 47 -7.62 -22.14 17.76
CA VAL A 47 -6.52 -22.86 17.10
C VAL A 47 -7.04 -24.04 16.26
N ALA A 48 -8.09 -24.72 16.69
CA ALA A 48 -8.71 -25.84 15.98
C ALA A 48 -9.44 -25.41 14.70
N LEU A 49 -9.86 -24.15 14.60
CA LEU A 49 -10.48 -23.62 13.39
C LEU A 49 -9.47 -23.35 12.25
N LEU A 50 -8.18 -23.16 12.59
CA LEU A 50 -7.16 -22.73 11.62
C LEU A 50 -6.93 -23.70 10.46
N PRO A 51 -6.83 -25.03 10.66
CA PRO A 51 -6.61 -25.97 9.55
C PRO A 51 -7.74 -25.95 8.52
N ALA A 52 -9.00 -25.99 8.96
CA ALA A 52 -10.16 -25.94 8.09
C ALA A 52 -10.29 -24.60 7.36
N ALA A 53 -10.05 -23.49 8.06
CA ALA A 53 -9.99 -22.16 7.42
C ALA A 53 -8.83 -22.03 6.43
N ALA A 54 -7.66 -22.64 6.70
CA ALA A 54 -6.53 -22.65 5.78
C ALA A 54 -6.85 -23.41 4.49
N ILE A 55 -7.49 -24.58 4.61
CA ILE A 55 -7.97 -25.36 3.47
C ILE A 55 -9.02 -24.59 2.68
N GLY A 56 -10.01 -24.00 3.35
CA GLY A 56 -11.01 -23.14 2.70
C GLY A 56 -10.36 -21.97 1.95
N THR A 57 -9.30 -21.38 2.51
CA THR A 57 -8.57 -20.30 1.85
C THR A 57 -7.83 -20.81 0.61
N LEU A 58 -7.16 -21.96 0.68
CA LEU A 58 -6.49 -22.59 -0.47
C LEU A 58 -7.48 -22.90 -1.59
N LEU A 59 -8.65 -23.47 -1.26
CA LEU A 59 -9.72 -23.72 -2.22
C LEU A 59 -10.24 -22.43 -2.83
N GLY A 60 -10.47 -21.38 -2.03
CA GLY A 60 -10.96 -20.10 -2.51
C GLY A 60 -9.98 -19.38 -3.42
N VAL A 61 -8.69 -19.35 -3.06
CA VAL A 61 -7.63 -18.78 -3.90
C VAL A 61 -7.48 -19.59 -5.19
N GLY A 62 -7.46 -20.92 -5.10
CA GLY A 62 -7.38 -21.81 -6.26
C GLY A 62 -8.55 -21.61 -7.23
N ALA A 63 -9.79 -21.60 -6.72
CA ALA A 63 -11.00 -21.36 -7.51
C ALA A 63 -10.97 -19.98 -8.18
N TYR A 64 -10.58 -18.93 -7.45
CA TYR A 64 -10.45 -17.60 -8.02
C TYR A 64 -9.38 -17.57 -9.14
N LEU A 65 -8.21 -18.19 -8.95
CA LEU A 65 -7.14 -18.21 -9.95
C LEU A 65 -7.57 -18.99 -11.21
N ALA A 66 -8.31 -20.09 -11.03
CA ALA A 66 -8.86 -20.89 -12.11
C ALA A 66 -9.90 -20.09 -12.92
N VAL A 67 -10.94 -19.58 -12.26
CA VAL A 67 -12.07 -18.86 -12.88
C VAL A 67 -11.62 -17.56 -13.54
N SER A 68 -10.71 -16.82 -12.91
CA SER A 68 -10.18 -15.57 -13.48
C SER A 68 -9.14 -15.77 -14.59
N GLY A 69 -8.74 -17.02 -14.87
CA GLY A 69 -7.68 -17.36 -15.82
C GLY A 69 -6.27 -16.93 -15.37
N ARG A 70 -6.13 -16.44 -14.13
CA ARG A 70 -4.87 -15.93 -13.55
C ARG A 70 -3.94 -17.00 -13.03
N TRP A 71 -4.34 -18.27 -13.08
CA TRP A 71 -3.43 -19.40 -12.85
C TRP A 71 -2.19 -19.35 -13.76
N ARG A 72 -2.30 -18.71 -14.94
CA ARG A 72 -1.17 -18.47 -15.88
C ARG A 72 -0.15 -17.45 -15.38
N ASP A 73 -0.55 -16.57 -14.46
CA ASP A 73 0.32 -15.56 -13.85
C ASP A 73 1.09 -16.12 -12.64
N VAL A 74 0.72 -17.32 -12.15
CA VAL A 74 1.45 -18.00 -11.08
C VAL A 74 2.78 -18.50 -11.64
N PRO A 75 3.91 -18.33 -10.94
CA PRO A 75 5.21 -18.85 -11.35
C PRO A 75 5.31 -20.39 -11.21
N ILE A 76 4.48 -21.16 -11.91
CA ILE A 76 4.54 -22.63 -11.92
C ILE A 76 5.52 -23.10 -13.01
N GLY A 77 6.46 -23.97 -12.66
CA GLY A 77 7.40 -24.60 -13.59
C GLY A 77 8.65 -23.75 -13.92
N ARG A 78 8.52 -22.77 -14.84
CA ARG A 78 9.64 -21.92 -15.35
C ARG A 78 9.70 -20.52 -14.73
N GLY A 79 8.83 -20.21 -13.77
CA GLY A 79 8.80 -18.92 -13.08
C GLY A 79 9.70 -18.92 -11.85
N ASP A 80 10.48 -17.86 -11.66
CA ASP A 80 11.37 -17.73 -10.50
C ASP A 80 10.54 -17.41 -9.24
N TRP A 81 10.38 -18.40 -8.35
CA TRP A 81 9.93 -18.18 -6.98
C TRP A 81 11.03 -17.44 -6.21
N SER A 82 11.16 -16.14 -6.49
CA SER A 82 12.14 -15.32 -5.80
C SER A 82 11.95 -15.46 -4.28
N GLY A 83 13.06 -15.49 -3.53
CA GLY A 83 13.01 -15.58 -2.06
C GLY A 83 12.14 -14.48 -1.44
N GLY A 84 12.06 -13.31 -2.07
CA GLY A 84 11.14 -12.23 -1.69
C GLY A 84 9.67 -12.65 -1.80
N LEU A 85 9.24 -13.25 -2.90
CA LEU A 85 7.86 -13.69 -3.10
C LEU A 85 7.44 -14.79 -2.11
N LEU A 86 8.33 -15.76 -1.86
CA LEU A 86 8.09 -16.81 -0.85
C LEU A 86 7.96 -16.22 0.55
N PHE A 87 8.82 -15.26 0.90
CA PHE A 87 8.76 -14.57 2.19
C PHE A 87 7.50 -13.72 2.33
N ALA A 88 7.08 -13.00 1.28
CA ALA A 88 5.81 -12.26 1.28
C ALA A 88 4.60 -13.20 1.46
N GLY A 89 4.62 -14.37 0.81
CA GLY A 89 3.63 -15.42 1.00
C GLY A 89 3.59 -15.90 2.45
N PHE A 90 4.75 -16.18 3.06
CA PHE A 90 4.85 -16.58 4.47
C PHE A 90 4.28 -15.49 5.41
N CYS A 91 4.73 -14.24 5.27
CA CYS A 91 4.22 -13.12 6.06
C CYS A 91 2.70 -12.96 5.92
N THR A 92 2.18 -13.14 4.71
CA THR A 92 0.75 -13.10 4.42
C THR A 92 0.01 -14.26 5.10
N ALA A 93 0.54 -15.47 5.07
CA ALA A 93 -0.02 -16.62 5.77
C ALA A 93 -0.13 -16.37 7.29
N VAL A 94 0.92 -15.78 7.90
CA VAL A 94 0.90 -15.38 9.31
C VAL A 94 -0.20 -14.35 9.58
N ILE A 95 -0.34 -13.31 8.73
CA ILE A 95 -1.42 -12.32 8.83
C ILE A 95 -2.79 -12.99 8.80
N MET A 96 -3.00 -13.94 7.88
CA MET A 96 -4.28 -14.62 7.68
C MET A 96 -4.65 -15.47 8.90
N ALA A 97 -3.71 -16.30 9.36
CA ALA A 97 -3.91 -17.16 10.53
C ALA A 97 -4.18 -16.33 11.80
N THR A 98 -3.36 -15.31 12.06
CA THR A 98 -3.52 -14.44 13.24
C THR A 98 -4.79 -13.61 13.18
N THR A 99 -5.24 -13.16 12.00
CA THR A 99 -6.50 -12.42 11.88
C THR A 99 -7.70 -13.28 12.27
N THR A 100 -7.75 -14.53 11.81
CA THR A 100 -8.81 -15.47 12.20
C THR A 100 -8.73 -15.78 13.69
N LEU A 101 -7.53 -16.12 14.19
CA LEU A 101 -7.31 -16.42 15.62
C LEU A 101 -7.71 -15.23 16.52
N ASN A 102 -7.42 -14.01 16.11
CA ASN A 102 -7.71 -12.80 16.86
C ASN A 102 -9.21 -12.61 17.14
N PHE A 103 -10.11 -13.05 16.26
CA PHE A 103 -11.55 -12.99 16.50
C PHE A 103 -12.09 -14.09 17.41
N THR A 104 -11.31 -15.16 17.59
CA THR A 104 -11.72 -16.34 18.37
C THR A 104 -11.40 -16.24 19.87
N PHE A 105 -10.60 -15.25 20.29
CA PHE A 105 -10.31 -15.08 21.71
C PHE A 105 -11.60 -14.75 22.49
N ALA A 106 -11.84 -15.53 23.54
CA ALA A 106 -12.96 -15.33 24.45
C ALA A 106 -12.82 -14.01 25.20
N GLY A 107 -13.95 -13.34 25.46
CA GLY A 107 -13.94 -12.07 26.21
C GLY A 107 -13.21 -10.93 25.50
N ILE A 108 -13.15 -10.94 24.16
CA ILE A 108 -12.69 -9.81 23.32
C ILE A 108 -13.72 -9.57 22.22
N SER A 109 -14.16 -8.31 22.04
CA SER A 109 -15.08 -7.95 20.95
C SER A 109 -14.36 -7.89 19.60
N VAL A 110 -15.10 -8.12 18.51
CA VAL A 110 -14.57 -7.98 17.14
C VAL A 110 -14.03 -6.57 16.91
N LEU A 111 -14.76 -5.56 17.39
CA LEU A 111 -14.40 -4.16 17.24
C LEU A 111 -13.13 -3.80 18.02
N LEU A 112 -13.00 -4.23 19.28
CA LEU A 112 -11.79 -4.01 20.09
C LEU A 112 -10.56 -4.63 19.40
N MET A 113 -10.70 -5.87 18.93
CA MET A 113 -9.61 -6.56 18.23
C MET A 113 -9.22 -5.84 16.93
N LEU A 114 -10.20 -5.37 16.16
CA LEU A 114 -9.95 -4.57 14.97
C LEU A 114 -9.27 -3.24 15.28
N LEU A 115 -9.66 -2.55 16.34
CA LEU A 115 -9.01 -1.30 16.76
C LEU A 115 -7.53 -1.52 17.06
N VAL A 116 -7.20 -2.56 17.83
CA VAL A 116 -5.81 -2.90 18.17
C VAL A 116 -5.03 -3.32 16.91
N MET A 117 -5.59 -4.19 16.07
CA MET A 117 -4.90 -4.65 14.86
C MET A 117 -4.69 -3.53 13.84
N ARG A 118 -5.73 -2.73 13.57
CA ARG A 118 -5.72 -1.68 12.53
C ARG A 118 -4.95 -0.46 13.00
N GLY A 119 -5.20 -0.02 14.24
CA GLY A 119 -4.41 1.02 14.90
C GLY A 119 -2.94 0.62 15.00
N GLY A 120 -2.64 -0.63 15.36
CA GLY A 120 -1.28 -1.16 15.42
C GLY A 120 -0.53 -1.06 14.08
N VAL A 121 -1.18 -1.33 12.95
CA VAL A 121 -0.55 -1.16 11.63
C VAL A 121 -0.30 0.31 11.31
N LEU A 122 -1.24 1.20 11.65
CA LEU A 122 -1.09 2.65 11.45
C LEU A 122 0.03 3.23 12.33
N ILE A 123 0.25 2.67 13.52
CA ILE A 123 1.35 3.04 14.41
C ILE A 123 2.68 2.47 13.91
N LEU A 124 2.69 1.21 13.47
CA LEU A 124 3.91 0.51 13.06
C LEU A 124 4.53 1.13 11.80
N SER A 125 3.71 1.57 10.85
CA SER A 125 4.22 2.06 9.56
C SER A 125 5.17 3.28 9.71
N PRO A 126 4.80 4.38 10.41
CA PRO A 126 5.72 5.50 10.63
C PRO A 126 6.94 5.13 11.47
N LEU A 127 6.80 4.24 12.47
CA LEU A 127 7.91 3.80 13.32
C LEU A 127 8.96 3.02 12.54
N VAL A 128 8.52 2.08 11.69
CA VAL A 128 9.41 1.30 10.82
C VAL A 128 10.11 2.21 9.81
N ASP A 129 9.39 3.17 9.22
CA ASP A 129 9.98 4.12 8.28
C ASP A 129 11.00 5.05 8.98
N ALA A 130 10.70 5.54 10.18
CA ALA A 130 11.62 6.35 10.98
C ALA A 130 12.88 5.56 11.38
N PHE A 131 12.73 4.32 11.87
CA PHE A 131 13.86 3.44 12.19
C PHE A 131 14.77 3.19 10.98
N ARG A 132 14.18 3.10 9.79
CA ARG A 132 14.89 2.89 8.52
C ARG A 132 15.40 4.19 7.89
N ARG A 133 15.35 5.32 8.61
CA ARG A 133 15.79 6.65 8.16
C ARG A 133 15.08 7.11 6.87
N ARG A 134 13.84 6.69 6.66
CA ARG A 134 12.98 7.23 5.60
C ARG A 134 12.30 8.52 6.09
N PRO A 135 12.13 9.54 5.23
CA PRO A 135 11.43 10.75 5.63
C PRO A 135 9.96 10.44 5.92
N VAL A 136 9.51 10.75 7.14
CA VAL A 136 8.12 10.57 7.58
C VAL A 136 7.41 11.92 7.54
N SER A 137 6.21 11.96 6.94
CA SER A 137 5.43 13.21 6.83
C SER A 137 4.89 13.67 8.19
N ARG A 138 4.60 14.97 8.34
CA ARG A 138 3.94 15.49 9.56
C ARG A 138 2.56 14.86 9.78
N ASP A 139 1.83 14.60 8.70
CA ASP A 139 0.48 14.02 8.75
C ASP A 139 0.52 12.57 9.27
N SER A 140 1.58 11.83 8.93
CA SER A 140 1.86 10.49 9.47
C SER A 140 2.11 10.52 10.98
N TRP A 141 2.76 11.56 11.51
CA TRP A 141 2.94 11.72 12.97
C TRP A 141 1.64 12.05 13.69
N ILE A 142 0.80 12.90 13.10
CA ILE A 142 -0.54 13.22 13.65
C ILE A 142 -1.40 11.96 13.69
N ALA A 143 -1.42 11.20 12.58
CA ALA A 143 -2.19 9.97 12.50
C ALA A 143 -1.69 8.89 13.47
N LEU A 144 -0.37 8.81 13.70
CA LEU A 144 0.23 7.93 14.72
C LEU A 144 -0.26 8.34 16.12
N ALA A 145 -0.24 9.63 16.46
CA ALA A 145 -0.72 10.11 17.74
C ALA A 145 -2.22 9.80 17.95
N LEU A 146 -3.06 10.08 16.95
CA LEU A 146 -4.48 9.75 16.98
C LEU A 146 -4.71 8.24 17.14
N SER A 147 -3.94 7.41 16.44
CA SER A 147 -4.04 5.95 16.52
C SER A 147 -3.61 5.41 17.90
N LEU A 148 -2.54 5.97 18.49
CA LEU A 148 -2.12 5.63 19.85
C LEU A 148 -3.20 5.97 20.87
N ILE A 149 -3.76 7.18 20.81
CA ILE A 149 -4.83 7.58 21.73
C ILE A 149 -6.05 6.69 21.54
N ALA A 150 -6.44 6.39 20.29
CA ALA A 150 -7.57 5.51 20.01
C ALA A 150 -7.38 4.10 20.61
N VAL A 151 -6.18 3.51 20.48
CA VAL A 151 -5.86 2.22 21.10
C VAL A 151 -5.90 2.32 22.62
N CYS A 152 -5.36 3.38 23.22
CA CYS A 152 -5.44 3.61 24.67
C CYS A 152 -6.89 3.75 25.16
N VAL A 153 -7.75 4.49 24.45
CA VAL A 153 -9.18 4.63 24.77
C VAL A 153 -9.91 3.29 24.67
N ALA A 154 -9.60 2.50 23.64
CA ALA A 154 -10.19 1.17 23.46
C ALA A 154 -9.76 0.19 24.57
N LEU A 155 -8.52 0.26 25.03
CA LEU A 155 -7.98 -0.57 26.12
C LEU A 155 -8.38 -0.06 27.52
N GLY A 156 -8.74 1.22 27.64
CA GLY A 156 -9.19 1.85 28.88
C GLY A 156 -10.62 1.47 29.31
N ASP A 157 -11.34 0.69 28.50
CA ASP A 157 -12.62 0.07 28.86
C ASP A 157 -12.40 -1.15 29.79
N VAL A 158 -11.78 -0.88 30.95
CA VAL A 158 -11.18 -1.83 31.90
C VAL A 158 -12.20 -2.79 32.54
N ASN A 159 -13.50 -2.53 32.40
CA ASN A 159 -14.56 -3.33 33.03
C ASN A 159 -15.21 -4.37 32.10
N GLY A 160 -14.84 -4.44 30.81
CA GLY A 160 -15.58 -5.26 29.82
C GLY A 160 -14.82 -6.44 29.18
N TYR A 161 -13.49 -6.35 29.01
CA TYR A 161 -12.74 -7.28 28.15
C TYR A 161 -11.33 -7.58 28.69
N HIS A 162 -10.94 -8.85 28.72
CA HIS A 162 -9.62 -9.30 29.18
C HIS A 162 -8.71 -9.62 27.99
N LEU A 163 -7.66 -8.81 27.76
CA LEU A 163 -6.61 -9.16 26.80
C LEU A 163 -5.70 -10.23 27.40
N THR A 164 -5.80 -11.45 26.86
CA THR A 164 -4.89 -12.54 27.24
C THR A 164 -3.50 -12.32 26.63
N LEU A 165 -2.46 -12.89 27.25
CA LEU A 165 -1.10 -12.90 26.67
C LEU A 165 -1.09 -13.50 25.26
N GLY A 166 -1.92 -14.52 25.01
CA GLY A 166 -2.08 -15.12 23.68
C GLY A 166 -2.61 -14.12 22.64
N ALA A 167 -3.58 -13.27 23.01
CA ALA A 167 -4.09 -12.22 22.13
C ALA A 167 -3.01 -11.18 21.81
N VAL A 168 -2.23 -10.76 22.79
CA VAL A 168 -1.10 -9.82 22.59
C VAL A 168 -0.06 -10.41 21.64
N LEU A 169 0.35 -11.67 21.87
CA LEU A 169 1.33 -12.35 21.00
C LEU A 169 0.81 -12.52 19.58
N SER A 170 -0.47 -12.86 19.42
CA SER A 170 -1.11 -13.00 18.11
C SER A 170 -1.18 -11.67 17.35
N VAL A 171 -1.51 -10.55 18.03
CA VAL A 171 -1.42 -9.21 17.46
C VAL A 171 0.02 -8.85 17.09
N GLY A 172 1.00 -9.20 17.93
CA GLY A 172 2.42 -8.98 17.63
C GLY A 172 2.88 -9.68 16.35
N LEU A 173 2.52 -10.95 16.19
CA LEU A 173 2.78 -11.73 14.96
C LEU A 173 2.07 -11.13 13.73
N TYR A 174 0.82 -10.70 13.89
CA TYR A 174 0.07 -10.00 12.86
C TYR A 174 0.80 -8.74 12.37
N LEU A 175 1.28 -7.91 13.30
CA LEU A 175 2.01 -6.68 13.00
C LEU A 175 3.36 -6.95 12.33
N ALA A 176 4.12 -7.94 12.82
CA ALA A 176 5.38 -8.38 12.23
C ALA A 176 5.18 -8.88 10.78
N GLY A 177 4.10 -9.65 10.54
CA GLY A 177 3.72 -10.09 9.20
C GLY A 177 3.49 -8.92 8.24
N TYR A 178 2.78 -7.87 8.68
CA TYR A 178 2.56 -6.69 7.82
C TYR A 178 3.85 -5.93 7.52
N ALA A 179 4.76 -5.78 8.49
CA ALA A 179 6.05 -5.15 8.27
C ALA A 179 6.87 -5.89 7.20
N GLY A 180 6.96 -7.22 7.29
CA GLY A 180 7.67 -8.04 6.30
C GLY A 180 7.01 -8.01 4.92
N ARG A 181 5.67 -8.12 4.87
CA ARG A 181 4.91 -8.10 3.61
C ARG A 181 5.07 -6.78 2.85
N PHE A 182 4.87 -5.65 3.52
CA PHE A 182 4.97 -4.34 2.87
C PHE A 182 6.39 -4.01 2.41
N GLU A 183 7.40 -4.50 3.12
CA GLU A 183 8.79 -4.37 2.68
C GLU A 183 9.03 -5.06 1.33
N VAL A 184 8.64 -6.33 1.19
CA VAL A 184 8.80 -7.03 -0.08
C VAL A 184 7.97 -6.36 -1.17
N MET A 185 6.69 -6.09 -0.90
CA MET A 185 5.79 -5.49 -1.88
C MET A 185 6.30 -4.12 -2.36
N SER A 186 6.94 -3.32 -1.49
CA SER A 186 7.56 -2.04 -1.86
C SER A 186 8.79 -2.15 -2.78
N ARG A 187 9.43 -3.32 -2.84
CA ARG A 187 10.64 -3.56 -3.65
C ARG A 187 10.34 -4.27 -4.96
N VAL A 188 9.37 -5.18 -4.96
CA VAL A 188 9.14 -6.15 -6.05
C VAL A 188 7.87 -5.85 -6.85
N ALA A 189 6.92 -5.10 -6.28
CA ALA A 189 5.64 -4.74 -6.93
C ALA A 189 5.46 -3.22 -6.99
N LYS A 190 4.28 -2.76 -7.42
CA LYS A 190 3.94 -1.34 -7.65
C LYS A 190 4.74 -0.70 -8.78
N THR A 191 5.03 -1.50 -9.81
CA THR A 191 5.92 -1.06 -10.90
C THR A 191 5.19 -0.25 -11.98
N ASP A 192 3.88 -0.02 -11.82
CA ASP A 192 2.97 0.54 -12.83
C ASP A 192 2.89 -0.32 -14.13
N VAL A 193 3.56 -1.48 -14.11
CA VAL A 193 3.56 -2.48 -15.16
C VAL A 193 2.59 -3.58 -14.74
N GLY A 194 1.37 -3.53 -15.29
CA GLY A 194 0.28 -4.41 -14.86
C GLY A 194 0.55 -5.92 -14.96
N THR A 195 1.51 -6.37 -15.75
CA THR A 195 1.90 -7.80 -15.81
C THR A 195 2.75 -8.23 -14.61
N VAL A 196 3.62 -7.35 -14.09
CA VAL A 196 4.47 -7.63 -12.92
C VAL A 196 3.60 -7.72 -11.67
N ASP A 197 2.71 -6.75 -11.47
CA ASP A 197 1.84 -6.70 -10.30
C ASP A 197 0.82 -7.86 -10.28
N ARG A 198 0.37 -8.32 -11.45
CA ARG A 198 -0.49 -9.52 -11.56
C ARG A 198 0.24 -10.81 -11.18
N ARG A 199 1.47 -10.99 -11.64
CA ARG A 199 2.31 -12.15 -11.28
C ARG A 199 2.64 -12.16 -9.80
N TYR A 200 2.99 -11.00 -9.25
CA TYR A 200 3.19 -10.85 -7.81
C TYR A 200 1.93 -11.22 -7.03
N PHE A 201 0.77 -10.68 -7.40
CA PHE A 201 -0.51 -11.00 -6.76
C PHE A 201 -0.80 -12.51 -6.79
N ALA A 202 -0.70 -13.14 -7.96
CA ALA A 202 -1.04 -14.55 -8.12
C ALA A 202 -0.08 -15.45 -7.34
N GLY A 203 1.22 -15.15 -7.36
CA GLY A 203 2.23 -15.85 -6.59
C GLY A 203 2.11 -15.66 -5.08
N GLU A 204 1.86 -14.44 -4.60
CA GLU A 204 1.64 -14.15 -3.19
C GLU A 204 0.38 -14.85 -2.68
N ALA A 205 -0.72 -14.79 -3.43
CA ALA A 205 -2.00 -15.40 -3.05
C ALA A 205 -1.86 -16.92 -2.88
N LEU A 206 -1.32 -17.61 -3.89
CA LEU A 206 -1.16 -19.06 -3.83
C LEU A 206 -0.10 -19.45 -2.80
N GLY A 207 1.04 -18.75 -2.78
CA GLY A 207 2.11 -18.99 -1.80
C GLY A 207 1.62 -18.84 -0.36
N ALA A 208 0.84 -17.81 -0.06
CA ALA A 208 0.27 -17.60 1.26
C ALA A 208 -0.71 -18.71 1.66
N ALA A 209 -1.60 -19.12 0.75
CA ALA A 209 -2.54 -20.20 1.03
C ALA A 209 -1.84 -21.54 1.28
N CYS A 210 -0.81 -21.87 0.48
CA CYS A 210 0.03 -23.05 0.69
C CYS A 210 0.80 -22.98 2.02
N TRP A 211 1.41 -21.83 2.33
CA TRP A 211 2.10 -21.61 3.60
C TRP A 211 1.17 -21.77 4.79
N GLN A 212 -0.08 -21.30 4.69
CA GLN A 212 -1.03 -21.39 5.79
C GLN A 212 -1.35 -22.85 6.14
N VAL A 213 -1.58 -23.70 5.13
CA VAL A 213 -1.78 -25.15 5.33
C VAL A 213 -0.51 -25.82 5.86
N ALA A 214 0.65 -25.50 5.28
CA ALA A 214 1.94 -26.05 5.70
C ALA A 214 2.26 -25.69 7.16
N LEU A 215 2.04 -24.45 7.57
CA LEU A 215 2.25 -24.00 8.95
C LEU A 215 1.32 -24.72 9.92
N CYS A 216 0.05 -24.90 9.58
CA CYS A 216 -0.87 -25.69 10.40
C CYS A 216 -0.39 -27.13 10.54
N ALA A 217 0.07 -27.76 9.45
CA ALA A 217 0.57 -29.14 9.47
C ALA A 217 1.85 -29.29 10.30
N VAL A 218 2.83 -28.38 10.12
CA VAL A 218 4.10 -28.42 10.86
C VAL A 218 3.88 -28.16 12.34
N LEU A 219 3.09 -27.15 12.70
CA LEU A 219 2.79 -26.83 14.10
C LEU A 219 1.88 -27.85 14.77
N ALA A 220 1.19 -28.72 14.01
CA ALA A 220 0.42 -29.84 14.54
C ALA A 220 1.31 -30.98 15.05
N VAL A 221 2.56 -31.07 14.60
CA VAL A 221 3.49 -32.15 15.01
C VAL A 221 3.88 -32.01 16.47
N ALA A 222 4.34 -30.82 16.88
CA ALA A 222 4.86 -30.57 18.22
C ALA A 222 4.69 -29.11 18.65
N GLY A 223 4.71 -28.88 19.98
CA GLY A 223 4.60 -27.55 20.58
C GLY A 223 3.23 -27.27 21.19
N PRO A 224 3.06 -26.08 21.79
CA PRO A 224 1.88 -25.75 22.62
C PRO A 224 0.57 -25.68 21.84
N LEU A 225 0.63 -25.46 20.52
CA LEU A 225 -0.55 -25.39 19.64
C LEU A 225 -0.92 -26.74 19.00
N ALA A 226 -0.06 -27.76 19.14
CA ALA A 226 -0.15 -29.00 18.39
C ALA A 226 -1.45 -29.76 18.63
N GLY A 227 -1.91 -29.82 19.88
CA GLY A 227 -3.16 -30.49 20.24
C GLY A 227 -4.38 -29.86 19.56
N GLY A 228 -4.48 -28.52 19.60
CA GLY A 228 -5.56 -27.78 18.95
C GLY A 228 -5.55 -27.93 17.43
N LEU A 229 -4.38 -27.86 16.80
CA LEU A 229 -4.25 -28.03 15.35
C LEU A 229 -4.57 -29.45 14.89
N ARG A 230 -4.14 -30.48 15.63
CA ARG A 230 -4.50 -31.88 15.35
C ARG A 230 -6.00 -32.11 15.44
N ALA A 231 -6.64 -31.60 16.50
CA ALA A 231 -8.09 -31.63 16.61
C ALA A 231 -8.74 -30.94 15.39
N GLY A 232 -8.22 -29.76 15.01
CA GLY A 232 -8.70 -29.00 13.85
C GLY A 232 -8.64 -29.73 12.50
N PHE A 233 -7.61 -30.54 12.26
CA PHE A 233 -7.57 -31.42 11.08
C PHE A 233 -8.67 -32.50 11.12
N GLY A 234 -9.02 -33.00 12.31
CA GLY A 234 -10.15 -33.91 12.50
C GLY A 234 -11.52 -33.27 12.26
N LEU A 235 -11.64 -31.95 12.40
CA LEU A 235 -12.91 -31.22 12.22
C LEU A 235 -13.31 -31.06 10.75
N LEU A 236 -12.44 -31.31 9.78
CA LEU A 236 -12.69 -31.00 8.36
C LEU A 236 -14.00 -31.57 7.80
N PHE A 237 -14.44 -32.70 8.33
CA PHE A 237 -15.63 -33.41 7.88
C PHE A 237 -16.82 -33.26 8.85
N THR A 238 -16.74 -32.33 9.81
CA THR A 238 -17.83 -32.01 10.73
C THR A 238 -18.56 -30.73 10.28
N PRO A 239 -19.80 -30.49 10.76
CA PRO A 239 -20.50 -29.23 10.50
C PRO A 239 -19.68 -28.00 10.91
N THR A 240 -18.98 -28.07 12.04
CA THR A 240 -18.06 -27.03 12.53
C THR A 240 -16.94 -26.75 11.54
N GLY A 241 -16.31 -27.81 10.99
CA GLY A 241 -15.28 -27.66 9.96
C GLY A 241 -15.81 -27.10 8.64
N ALA A 242 -17.04 -27.47 8.23
CA ALA A 242 -17.66 -26.90 7.04
C ALA A 242 -17.84 -25.37 7.16
N VAL A 243 -18.28 -24.88 8.32
CA VAL A 243 -18.35 -23.44 8.59
C VAL A 243 -16.96 -22.81 8.58
N ALA A 244 -15.95 -23.47 9.17
CA ALA A 244 -14.56 -22.99 9.14
C ALA A 244 -13.98 -22.92 7.71
N VAL A 245 -14.32 -23.86 6.83
CA VAL A 245 -13.98 -23.81 5.40
C VAL A 245 -14.63 -22.59 4.74
N VAL A 246 -15.90 -22.30 5.03
CA VAL A 246 -16.59 -21.08 4.54
C VAL A 246 -15.88 -19.82 5.03
N ILE A 247 -15.45 -19.76 6.30
CA ILE A 247 -14.64 -18.66 6.82
C ILE A 247 -13.37 -18.47 5.97
N GLY A 248 -12.68 -19.56 5.61
CA GLY A 248 -11.52 -19.53 4.71
C GLY A 248 -11.84 -19.01 3.30
N LEU A 249 -12.96 -19.43 2.73
CA LEU A 249 -13.43 -18.95 1.41
C LEU A 249 -13.72 -17.44 1.44
N LEU A 250 -14.40 -16.94 2.48
CA LEU A 250 -14.63 -15.52 2.69
C LEU A 250 -13.31 -14.75 2.85
N TYR A 251 -12.32 -15.34 3.53
CA TYR A 251 -10.99 -14.77 3.64
C TYR A 251 -10.31 -14.65 2.26
N ALA A 252 -10.37 -15.69 1.43
CA ALA A 252 -9.81 -15.65 0.08
C ALA A 252 -10.41 -14.51 -0.76
N ALA A 253 -11.73 -14.29 -0.64
CA ALA A 253 -12.43 -13.19 -1.30
C ALA A 253 -11.94 -11.82 -0.78
N LEU A 254 -12.00 -11.54 0.53
CA LEU A 254 -11.53 -10.26 1.07
C LEU A 254 -10.03 -10.04 0.82
N PHE A 255 -9.20 -11.09 0.83
CA PHE A 255 -7.78 -10.99 0.52
C PHE A 255 -7.56 -10.47 -0.90
N THR A 256 -8.35 -10.97 -1.86
CA THR A 256 -8.29 -10.54 -3.26
C THR A 256 -8.54 -9.03 -3.41
N PHE A 257 -9.55 -8.50 -2.74
CA PHE A 257 -9.83 -7.06 -2.75
C PHE A 257 -8.75 -6.28 -1.99
N GLY A 258 -8.38 -6.72 -0.78
CA GLY A 258 -7.41 -6.03 0.07
C GLY A 258 -6.03 -5.90 -0.57
N THR A 259 -5.52 -6.97 -1.18
CA THR A 259 -4.21 -6.95 -1.84
C THR A 259 -4.20 -6.06 -3.08
N ARG A 260 -5.32 -6.00 -3.83
CA ARG A 260 -5.42 -5.08 -4.98
C ARG A 260 -5.46 -3.61 -4.56
N ILE A 261 -6.05 -3.29 -3.40
CA ILE A 261 -5.93 -1.95 -2.82
C ILE A 261 -4.45 -1.64 -2.53
N TYR A 262 -3.70 -2.60 -2.00
CA TYR A 262 -2.27 -2.41 -1.72
C TYR A 262 -1.40 -2.33 -2.97
N LEU A 263 -1.77 -2.99 -4.07
CA LEU A 263 -1.05 -2.97 -5.35
C LEU A 263 -1.32 -1.73 -6.19
N ASP A 264 -2.26 -0.87 -5.77
CA ASP A 264 -2.42 0.42 -6.42
C ASP A 264 -1.09 1.21 -6.37
N PRO A 265 -0.69 1.86 -7.48
CA PRO A 265 0.58 2.58 -7.57
C PRO A 265 0.66 3.78 -6.62
N ARG A 266 -0.46 4.23 -6.04
CA ARG A 266 -0.48 5.25 -4.99
C ARG A 266 0.30 4.78 -3.75
N GLU A 267 0.79 5.76 -3.00
CA GLU A 267 1.60 5.51 -1.81
C GLU A 267 0.83 4.70 -0.75
N TYR A 268 1.55 3.90 0.05
CA TYR A 268 0.93 3.17 1.18
C TYR A 268 0.22 4.10 2.17
N THR A 269 0.70 5.35 2.29
CA THR A 269 0.06 6.44 3.04
C THR A 269 -1.40 6.61 2.67
N TRP A 270 -1.81 6.26 1.45
CA TRP A 270 -3.20 6.35 1.00
C TRP A 270 -3.90 4.98 0.95
N CYS A 271 -3.25 3.95 0.40
CA CYS A 271 -3.87 2.62 0.27
C CYS A 271 -4.14 1.94 1.63
N VAL A 272 -3.24 2.13 2.60
CA VAL A 272 -3.38 1.53 3.93
C VAL A 272 -4.59 2.10 4.65
N PRO A 273 -4.77 3.43 4.83
CA PRO A 273 -5.97 3.98 5.44
C PRO A 273 -7.27 3.51 4.80
N VAL A 274 -7.35 3.46 3.47
CA VAL A 274 -8.54 2.99 2.76
C VAL A 274 -8.87 1.53 3.12
N ASN A 275 -7.87 0.63 3.11
CA ASN A 275 -8.07 -0.77 3.50
C ASN A 275 -8.46 -0.91 4.99
N ARG A 276 -7.82 -0.13 5.87
CA ARG A 276 -8.08 -0.19 7.32
C ARG A 276 -9.45 0.39 7.67
N GLY A 277 -9.85 1.48 7.01
CA GLY A 277 -11.17 2.09 7.18
C GLY A 277 -12.29 1.15 6.77
N ALA A 278 -12.16 0.52 5.60
CA ALA A 278 -13.14 -0.44 5.12
C ALA A 278 -13.32 -1.64 6.06
N SER A 279 -12.24 -2.16 6.66
CA SER A 279 -12.35 -3.25 7.64
C SER A 279 -12.87 -2.82 9.01
N LEU A 280 -12.57 -1.60 9.47
CA LEU A 280 -13.15 -1.06 10.70
C LEU A 280 -14.67 -0.88 10.56
N LEU A 281 -15.11 -0.29 9.45
CA LEU A 281 -16.54 -0.15 9.14
C LEU A 281 -17.22 -1.53 9.06
N ALA A 282 -16.58 -2.51 8.40
CA ALA A 282 -17.08 -3.88 8.37
C ALA A 282 -17.18 -4.50 9.78
N GLY A 283 -16.23 -4.19 10.66
CA GLY A 283 -16.24 -4.60 12.06
C GLY A 283 -17.40 -4.03 12.87
N ILE A 284 -17.74 -2.75 12.66
CA ILE A 284 -18.91 -2.11 13.28
C ILE A 284 -20.17 -2.84 12.83
N VAL A 285 -20.36 -2.99 11.52
CA VAL A 285 -21.54 -3.65 10.96
C VAL A 285 -21.64 -5.09 11.43
N ALA A 286 -20.53 -5.85 11.42
CA ALA A 286 -20.49 -7.21 11.92
C ALA A 286 -20.85 -7.30 13.41
N SER A 287 -20.37 -6.36 14.23
CA SER A 287 -20.67 -6.34 15.67
C SER A 287 -22.16 -6.07 15.94
N TYR A 288 -22.75 -5.08 15.26
CA TYR A 288 -24.19 -4.81 15.39
C TYR A 288 -25.06 -5.92 14.80
N LEU A 289 -24.63 -6.55 13.70
CA LEU A 289 -25.31 -7.71 13.13
C LEU A 289 -25.34 -8.87 14.12
N LEU A 290 -24.23 -9.14 14.81
CA LEU A 290 -24.17 -10.17 15.86
C LEU A 290 -25.07 -9.84 17.05
N THR A 291 -25.07 -8.59 17.51
CA THR A 291 -25.99 -8.13 18.57
C THR A 291 -27.45 -8.34 18.16
N ALA A 292 -27.81 -7.99 16.92
CA ALA A 292 -29.18 -8.14 16.43
C ALA A 292 -29.61 -9.61 16.27
N LEU A 293 -28.69 -10.50 15.85
CA LEU A 293 -29.01 -11.90 15.56
C LEU A 293 -28.91 -12.83 16.77
N ALA A 294 -28.04 -12.53 17.73
CA ALA A 294 -27.66 -13.48 18.77
C ALA A 294 -27.64 -12.90 20.20
N GLY A 295 -27.91 -11.60 20.37
CA GLY A 295 -28.03 -10.95 21.67
C GLY A 295 -26.77 -10.53 22.45
N PRO A 296 -25.50 -10.63 21.98
CA PRO A 296 -24.39 -10.01 22.70
C PRO A 296 -24.57 -8.49 22.87
N ALA A 297 -24.07 -7.95 23.97
CA ALA A 297 -24.08 -6.51 24.23
C ALA A 297 -23.47 -5.73 23.05
N ALA A 298 -24.12 -4.61 22.69
CA ALA A 298 -23.64 -3.70 21.67
C ALA A 298 -22.24 -3.17 22.02
N PRO A 299 -21.44 -2.73 21.04
CA PRO A 299 -20.13 -2.14 21.29
C PRO A 299 -20.21 -0.98 22.29
N GLY A 300 -19.31 -0.97 23.28
CA GLY A 300 -19.28 0.06 24.32
C GLY A 300 -18.98 1.47 23.77
N PRO A 301 -19.39 2.55 24.47
CA PRO A 301 -19.14 3.93 24.05
C PRO A 301 -17.65 4.23 23.80
N ALA A 302 -16.75 3.67 24.62
CA ALA A 302 -15.30 3.81 24.45
C ALA A 302 -14.81 3.25 23.11
N GLN A 303 -15.36 2.10 22.67
CA GLN A 303 -15.01 1.50 21.37
C GLN A 303 -15.52 2.33 20.20
N LEU A 304 -16.70 2.94 20.33
CA LEU A 304 -17.23 3.85 19.31
C LEU A 304 -16.38 5.13 19.19
N VAL A 305 -15.98 5.72 20.33
CA VAL A 305 -15.08 6.88 20.35
C VAL A 305 -13.73 6.51 19.74
N ALA A 306 -13.13 5.39 20.17
CA ALA A 306 -11.88 4.91 19.60
C ALA A 306 -11.99 4.66 18.09
N THR A 307 -13.12 4.13 17.63
CA THR A 307 -13.37 3.92 16.20
C THR A 307 -13.46 5.24 15.45
N ALA A 308 -14.18 6.23 15.98
CA ALA A 308 -14.22 7.57 15.40
C ALA A 308 -12.82 8.20 15.32
N MET A 309 -11.98 7.99 16.34
CA MET A 309 -10.59 8.47 16.34
C MET A 309 -9.72 7.78 15.30
N VAL A 310 -9.82 6.45 15.12
CA VAL A 310 -9.07 5.75 14.07
C VAL A 310 -9.58 6.15 12.69
N LEU A 311 -10.90 6.33 12.51
CA LEU A 311 -11.47 6.85 11.26
C LEU A 311 -10.99 8.27 10.98
N LEU A 312 -10.84 9.12 12.00
CA LEU A 312 -10.25 10.44 11.88
C LEU A 312 -8.76 10.35 11.52
N ALA A 313 -7.98 9.45 12.13
CA ALA A 313 -6.58 9.23 11.77
C ALA A 313 -6.44 8.77 10.30
N ILE A 314 -7.32 7.87 9.87
CA ILE A 314 -7.45 7.42 8.48
C ILE A 314 -7.83 8.59 7.58
N ALA A 315 -8.78 9.43 8.00
CA ALA A 315 -9.16 10.62 7.26
C ALA A 315 -8.00 11.62 7.17
N VAL A 316 -7.20 11.82 8.20
CA VAL A 316 -6.00 12.69 8.14
C VAL A 316 -4.97 12.16 7.15
N LEU A 317 -4.79 10.83 7.08
CA LEU A 317 -3.90 10.20 6.09
C LEU A 317 -4.48 10.16 4.67
N ALA A 318 -5.81 10.09 4.54
CA ALA A 318 -6.52 9.97 3.28
C ALA A 318 -6.96 11.33 2.70
N PHE A 319 -7.10 12.36 3.55
CA PHE A 319 -7.21 13.75 3.14
C PHE A 319 -5.95 14.04 2.36
N PRO A 320 -6.10 14.56 1.15
CA PRO A 320 -5.15 14.29 0.12
C PRO A 320 -3.79 14.86 0.55
N ALA A 321 -2.78 13.99 0.61
CA ALA A 321 -1.60 14.26 -0.18
C ALA A 321 -2.15 14.66 -1.56
N ARG A 322 -2.37 15.97 -1.78
CA ARG A 322 -2.79 16.50 -3.09
C ARG A 322 -1.96 15.74 -4.10
N GLU A 323 -2.60 15.09 -5.08
CA GLU A 323 -1.88 14.54 -6.23
C GLU A 323 -0.96 15.66 -6.66
N ARG A 324 0.34 15.52 -6.33
CA ARG A 324 1.23 16.66 -6.43
C ARG A 324 1.30 16.94 -7.90
N ARG A 325 0.86 18.11 -8.32
CA ARG A 325 0.90 18.47 -9.73
C ARG A 325 2.32 18.32 -10.21
N VAL A 326 2.54 17.55 -11.27
CA VAL A 326 3.89 17.14 -11.67
C VAL A 326 4.40 18.08 -12.76
N LEU A 327 5.49 18.80 -12.46
CA LEU A 327 6.31 19.49 -13.45
C LEU A 327 7.42 18.58 -13.92
N LEU A 328 7.41 18.22 -15.20
CA LEU A 328 8.43 17.37 -15.82
C LEU A 328 9.35 18.20 -16.71
N PHE A 329 10.63 18.29 -16.35
CA PHE A 329 11.64 18.94 -17.18
C PHE A 329 12.32 17.93 -18.12
N VAL A 330 12.41 18.23 -19.41
CA VAL A 330 12.93 17.31 -20.44
C VAL A 330 14.05 17.97 -21.22
N CYS A 331 15.18 17.27 -21.35
CA CYS A 331 16.25 17.66 -22.28
C CYS A 331 16.69 16.47 -23.16
N GLY A 332 17.87 16.50 -23.77
CA GLY A 332 18.44 15.33 -24.49
C GLY A 332 18.80 14.19 -23.54
N ASP A 333 19.95 14.29 -22.86
CA ASP A 333 20.55 13.16 -22.11
C ASP A 333 20.16 13.05 -20.64
N ASN A 334 19.38 14.01 -20.12
CA ASN A 334 19.03 14.11 -18.70
C ASN A 334 20.25 14.12 -17.75
N THR A 335 21.33 14.81 -18.12
CA THR A 335 22.57 14.90 -17.32
C THR A 335 23.01 16.34 -17.02
N CYS A 336 22.35 17.35 -17.60
CA CYS A 336 22.71 18.76 -17.49
C CYS A 336 21.47 19.66 -17.31
N ARG A 337 20.84 20.13 -18.39
CA ARG A 337 19.76 21.14 -18.37
C ARG A 337 18.52 20.73 -17.55
N SER A 338 17.88 19.61 -17.88
CA SER A 338 16.65 19.20 -17.19
C SER A 338 16.82 18.90 -15.69
N PRO A 339 17.92 18.26 -15.21
CA PRO A 339 18.11 18.14 -13.77
C PRO A 339 18.52 19.45 -13.09
N MET A 340 19.20 20.39 -13.76
CA MET A 340 19.42 21.74 -13.20
C MET A 340 18.10 22.50 -13.06
N ALA A 341 17.25 22.50 -14.08
CA ALA A 341 15.92 23.12 -14.03
C ALA A 341 15.05 22.52 -12.92
N SER A 342 15.09 21.19 -12.78
CA SER A 342 14.41 20.45 -11.71
C SER A 342 14.92 20.87 -10.32
N ALA A 343 16.23 21.04 -10.14
CA ALA A 343 16.82 21.49 -8.88
C ALA A 343 16.39 22.92 -8.51
N VAL A 344 16.38 23.83 -9.48
CA VAL A 344 15.89 25.20 -9.31
C VAL A 344 14.40 25.21 -8.94
N ALA A 345 13.56 24.49 -9.69
CA ALA A 345 12.13 24.44 -9.42
C ALA A 345 11.85 23.89 -8.02
N ARG A 346 12.60 22.87 -7.57
CA ARG A 346 12.51 22.34 -6.20
C ARG A 346 12.88 23.36 -5.14
N LEU A 347 13.93 24.17 -5.39
CA LEU A 347 14.32 25.24 -4.47
C LEU A 347 13.23 26.31 -4.34
N LEU A 348 12.63 26.72 -5.46
CA LEU A 348 11.56 27.72 -5.47
C LEU A 348 10.23 27.19 -4.91
N LEU A 349 10.00 25.89 -5.00
CA LEU A 349 8.80 25.22 -4.49
C LEU A 349 9.00 24.57 -3.12
N ASP A 350 10.08 24.87 -2.39
CA ASP A 350 10.43 24.16 -1.14
C ASP A 350 9.30 24.24 -0.08
N HIS A 351 8.52 25.32 -0.12
CA HIS A 351 7.36 25.52 0.76
C HIS A 351 6.01 25.14 0.13
N ASP A 352 5.97 24.87 -1.16
CA ASP A 352 4.75 24.53 -1.90
C ASP A 352 4.61 23.00 -2.05
N ARG A 353 3.75 22.43 -1.20
CA ARG A 353 3.48 20.98 -1.19
C ARG A 353 2.56 20.52 -2.32
N GLU A 354 2.01 21.42 -3.12
CA GLU A 354 1.12 21.09 -4.24
C GLU A 354 1.89 20.52 -5.43
N TRP A 355 3.17 20.85 -5.61
CA TRP A 355 3.91 20.49 -6.81
C TRP A 355 4.99 19.43 -6.57
N ALA A 356 5.09 18.49 -7.49
CA ALA A 356 6.19 17.54 -7.59
C ALA A 356 7.01 17.87 -8.84
N VAL A 357 8.33 17.72 -8.74
CA VAL A 357 9.23 18.08 -9.83
C VAL A 357 10.02 16.86 -10.29
N ALA A 358 9.96 16.54 -11.57
CA ALA A 358 10.69 15.43 -12.17
C ALA A 358 11.59 15.92 -13.32
N SER A 359 12.54 15.08 -13.74
CA SER A 359 13.30 15.30 -14.97
C SER A 359 13.51 14.01 -15.75
N ALA A 360 13.59 14.14 -17.07
CA ALA A 360 13.86 13.06 -18.02
C ALA A 360 14.64 13.57 -19.23
N GLY A 361 14.94 12.68 -20.17
CA GLY A 361 15.54 13.05 -21.43
C GLY A 361 15.12 12.19 -22.61
N ILE A 362 15.01 12.80 -23.78
CA ILE A 362 14.55 12.16 -25.02
C ILE A 362 15.49 11.01 -25.43
N THR A 363 16.80 11.22 -25.30
CA THR A 363 17.86 10.29 -25.71
C THR A 363 18.63 9.73 -24.51
N ALA A 364 18.08 9.90 -23.30
CA ALA A 364 18.80 9.60 -22.07
C ALA A 364 19.00 8.09 -21.88
N GLN A 365 20.25 7.69 -21.66
CA GLN A 365 20.57 6.37 -21.14
C GLN A 365 20.30 6.34 -19.62
N PRO A 366 19.74 5.26 -19.07
CA PRO A 366 19.45 5.17 -17.65
C PRO A 366 20.72 5.12 -16.78
N GLY A 367 20.68 5.75 -15.61
CA GLY A 367 21.67 5.56 -14.54
C GLY A 367 22.90 6.48 -14.56
N ARG A 368 23.05 7.40 -15.53
CA ARG A 368 24.17 8.35 -15.56
C ARG A 368 23.99 9.44 -14.49
N ARG A 369 25.10 9.87 -13.89
CA ARG A 369 25.11 10.97 -12.92
C ARG A 369 24.93 12.33 -13.61
N LEU A 370 24.55 13.33 -12.82
CA LEU A 370 24.65 14.73 -13.21
C LEU A 370 26.10 15.06 -13.61
N SER A 371 26.30 15.82 -14.70
CA SER A 371 27.63 16.23 -15.15
C SER A 371 28.39 17.01 -14.07
N ALA A 372 29.72 16.93 -14.07
CA ALA A 372 30.55 17.59 -13.07
C ALA A 372 30.36 19.11 -13.10
N GLN A 373 30.26 19.68 -14.30
CA GLN A 373 30.09 21.11 -14.53
C GLN A 373 28.69 21.59 -14.07
N ALA A 374 27.62 20.84 -14.37
CA ALA A 374 26.28 21.16 -13.89
C ALA A 374 26.21 21.09 -12.35
N ARG A 375 26.89 20.11 -11.75
CA ARG A 375 27.02 19.99 -10.30
C ARG A 375 27.74 21.20 -9.69
N HIS A 376 28.83 21.64 -10.31
CA HIS A 376 29.60 22.78 -9.85
C HIS A 376 28.78 24.08 -9.96
N ALA A 377 28.13 24.33 -11.10
CA ALA A 377 27.27 25.49 -11.28
C ALA A 377 26.13 25.57 -10.24
N LEU A 378 25.47 24.44 -9.93
CA LEU A 378 24.45 24.41 -8.87
C LEU A 378 25.02 24.78 -7.49
N ARG A 379 26.21 24.25 -7.15
CA ARG A 379 26.87 24.55 -5.85
C ARG A 379 27.21 26.03 -5.72
N GLU A 380 27.80 26.61 -6.75
CA GLU A 380 28.17 28.03 -6.73
C GLU A 380 26.95 28.95 -6.66
N ALA A 381 25.86 28.57 -7.32
CA ALA A 381 24.60 29.32 -7.25
C ALA A 381 23.80 29.11 -5.95
N GLY A 382 24.33 28.34 -4.99
CA GLY A 382 23.63 28.01 -3.74
C GLY A 382 22.41 27.11 -3.93
N VAL A 383 22.27 26.43 -5.08
CA VAL A 383 21.16 25.51 -5.36
C VAL A 383 21.52 24.11 -4.86
N PRO A 384 20.68 23.47 -4.01
CA PRO A 384 20.94 22.13 -3.54
C PRO A 384 21.15 21.14 -4.68
N VAL A 385 22.29 20.44 -4.69
CA VAL A 385 22.59 19.44 -5.72
C VAL A 385 21.76 18.19 -5.47
N PRO A 386 20.88 17.78 -6.40
CA PRO A 386 20.05 16.60 -6.21
C PRO A 386 20.87 15.30 -6.34
N ARG A 387 20.45 14.27 -5.60
CA ARG A 387 20.83 12.89 -5.94
C ARG A 387 20.11 12.52 -7.23
N HIS A 388 20.85 12.56 -8.33
CA HIS A 388 20.31 12.41 -9.68
C HIS A 388 20.87 11.19 -10.42
N TRP A 389 19.98 10.50 -11.13
CA TRP A 389 20.28 9.48 -12.13
C TRP A 389 19.44 9.75 -13.37
N SER A 390 20.09 9.77 -14.53
CA SER A 390 19.42 9.98 -15.79
C SER A 390 18.38 8.88 -16.05
N ARG A 391 17.29 9.25 -16.71
CA ARG A 391 16.25 8.32 -17.14
C ARG A 391 15.69 8.73 -18.51
N PRO A 392 15.39 7.76 -19.39
CA PRO A 392 14.69 8.04 -20.65
C PRO A 392 13.29 8.58 -20.38
N LEU A 393 12.84 9.51 -21.22
CA LEU A 393 11.46 9.94 -21.24
C LEU A 393 10.57 8.76 -21.67
N THR A 394 9.39 8.62 -21.06
CA THR A 394 8.39 7.62 -21.44
C THR A 394 7.02 8.27 -21.59
N ALA A 395 6.12 7.63 -22.35
CA ALA A 395 4.74 8.09 -22.48
C ALA A 395 4.01 8.16 -21.13
N ALA A 396 4.28 7.21 -20.21
CA ALA A 396 3.71 7.23 -18.87
C ALA A 396 4.12 8.49 -18.07
N MET A 397 5.37 8.94 -18.21
CA MET A 397 5.83 10.18 -17.57
C MET A 397 5.12 11.42 -18.14
N ILE A 398 4.88 11.46 -19.46
CA ILE A 398 4.12 12.54 -20.10
C ILE A 398 2.66 12.51 -19.63
N ALA A 399 2.05 11.32 -19.58
CA ALA A 399 0.67 11.15 -19.12
C ALA A 399 0.49 11.61 -17.68
N ALA A 400 1.41 11.27 -16.78
CA ALA A 400 1.37 11.64 -15.36
C ALA A 400 1.74 13.11 -15.08
N ALA A 401 2.45 13.78 -16.00
CA ALA A 401 2.83 15.18 -15.80
C ALA A 401 1.64 16.13 -15.98
N ASP A 402 1.48 17.13 -15.12
CA ASP A 402 0.58 18.25 -15.39
C ASP A 402 1.12 19.10 -16.54
N THR A 403 2.45 19.28 -16.59
CA THR A 403 3.11 19.98 -17.68
C THR A 403 4.53 19.47 -17.89
N VAL A 404 4.87 19.35 -19.17
CA VAL A 404 6.19 18.95 -19.63
C VAL A 404 6.89 20.17 -20.22
N TYR A 405 8.01 20.56 -19.62
CA TYR A 405 8.86 21.66 -20.06
C TYR A 405 10.10 21.13 -20.77
N CYS A 406 10.14 21.31 -22.08
CA CYS A 406 11.27 20.94 -22.95
C CYS A 406 12.25 22.11 -23.10
N MET A 407 13.55 21.83 -23.23
CA MET A 407 14.56 22.89 -23.36
C MET A 407 14.61 23.49 -24.77
N THR A 408 14.20 22.73 -25.79
CA THR A 408 14.20 23.17 -27.19
C THR A 408 12.93 22.79 -27.93
N VAL A 409 12.63 23.50 -29.03
CA VAL A 409 11.51 23.18 -29.93
C VAL A 409 11.58 21.73 -30.43
N GLY A 410 12.76 21.29 -30.88
CA GLY A 410 12.94 19.90 -31.35
C GLY A 410 12.66 18.84 -30.26
N GLN A 411 12.98 19.13 -28.99
CA GLN A 411 12.65 18.23 -27.87
C GLN A 411 11.15 18.21 -27.56
N ARG A 412 10.50 19.38 -27.64
CA ARG A 412 9.04 19.50 -27.48
C ARG A 412 8.32 18.66 -28.54
N ASP A 413 8.73 18.80 -29.79
CA ASP A 413 8.06 18.13 -30.90
C ASP A 413 8.28 16.61 -30.85
N ALA A 414 9.49 16.17 -30.46
CA ALA A 414 9.76 14.76 -30.18
C ALA A 414 8.90 14.21 -29.04
N ALA A 415 8.77 14.94 -27.92
CA ALA A 415 7.92 14.54 -26.80
C ALA A 415 6.42 14.51 -27.16
N ARG A 416 5.95 15.47 -27.98
CA ARG A 416 4.57 15.49 -28.49
C ARG A 416 4.28 14.28 -29.38
N ALA A 417 5.24 13.91 -30.24
CA ALA A 417 5.11 12.73 -31.10
C ALA A 417 5.03 11.42 -30.31
N MET A 418 5.68 11.34 -29.13
CA MET A 418 5.59 10.16 -28.26
C MET A 418 4.19 9.94 -27.67
N LEU A 419 3.42 11.00 -27.42
CA LEU A 419 2.07 10.89 -26.87
C LEU A 419 1.12 12.00 -27.40
N PRO A 420 0.62 11.88 -28.64
CA PRO A 420 -0.13 12.95 -29.30
C PRO A 420 -1.39 13.42 -28.55
N ARG A 421 -2.04 12.50 -27.80
CA ARG A 421 -3.24 12.80 -27.00
C ARG A 421 -3.01 13.81 -25.86
N HIS A 422 -1.76 14.10 -25.52
CA HIS A 422 -1.36 14.99 -24.44
C HIS A 422 -0.39 16.09 -24.92
N ALA A 423 -0.41 16.42 -26.21
CA ALA A 423 0.52 17.38 -26.80
C ALA A 423 0.32 18.82 -26.28
N ASP A 424 -0.88 19.14 -25.81
CA ASP A 424 -1.30 20.42 -25.24
C ASP A 424 -0.49 20.83 -24.01
N LYS A 425 -0.14 19.86 -23.16
CA LYS A 425 0.66 20.08 -21.94
C LYS A 425 2.17 19.95 -22.13
N VAL A 426 2.63 19.71 -23.36
CA VAL A 426 4.06 19.64 -23.70
C VAL A 426 4.47 20.95 -24.37
N VAL A 427 5.30 21.74 -23.69
CA VAL A 427 5.68 23.10 -24.10
C VAL A 427 7.17 23.35 -23.92
N CYS A 428 7.70 24.37 -24.58
CA CYS A 428 9.07 24.83 -24.33
C CYS A 428 9.13 25.57 -22.98
N LEU A 429 10.23 25.39 -22.24
CA LEU A 429 10.47 26.06 -20.98
C LEU A 429 10.45 27.58 -21.15
N ASP A 430 11.22 28.08 -22.12
CA ASP A 430 11.15 29.45 -22.61
C ASP A 430 10.37 29.40 -23.95
N PRO A 431 9.28 30.17 -24.10
CA PRO A 431 8.47 30.17 -25.32
C PRO A 431 9.16 30.86 -26.50
N ASP A 432 10.10 31.77 -26.23
CA ASP A 432 10.71 32.65 -27.22
C ASP A 432 12.08 32.14 -27.66
N ARG A 433 12.78 31.37 -26.82
CA ARG A 433 14.16 30.94 -27.06
C ARG A 433 14.44 29.51 -26.63
N ASP A 434 15.29 28.82 -27.41
CA ASP A 434 15.84 27.52 -27.05
C ASP A 434 16.93 27.64 -25.98
N VAL A 435 16.88 26.80 -24.94
CA VAL A 435 17.94 26.67 -23.94
C VAL A 435 18.98 25.67 -24.45
N LEU A 436 20.04 26.18 -25.08
CA LEU A 436 21.10 25.38 -25.68
C LEU A 436 21.93 24.62 -24.64
N ALA A 437 22.49 23.47 -25.05
CA ALA A 437 23.30 22.65 -24.17
C ALA A 437 24.71 23.25 -24.03
N PRO A 438 25.24 23.49 -22.81
CA PRO A 438 26.63 23.92 -22.61
C PRO A 438 27.63 22.74 -22.69
N THR A 439 27.26 21.62 -23.32
CA THR A 439 28.08 20.40 -23.35
C THR A 439 29.39 20.65 -24.10
N GLY A 440 30.53 20.29 -23.49
CA GLY A 440 31.86 20.50 -24.08
C GLY A 440 32.38 21.94 -23.99
N GLN A 441 31.64 22.85 -23.35
CA GLN A 441 32.02 24.25 -23.18
C GLN A 441 32.65 24.52 -21.81
N ALA A 442 33.12 25.74 -21.60
CA ALA A 442 33.73 26.21 -20.36
C ALA A 442 32.73 26.21 -19.19
N ALA A 443 33.24 26.27 -17.95
CA ALA A 443 32.41 26.28 -16.74
C ALA A 443 31.44 27.49 -16.69
N SER A 444 31.86 28.66 -17.21
CA SER A 444 31.02 29.86 -17.32
C SER A 444 29.74 29.61 -18.13
N SER A 445 29.80 28.81 -19.20
CA SER A 445 28.62 28.46 -20.01
C SER A 445 27.58 27.66 -19.21
N TYR A 446 27.99 26.88 -18.21
CA TYR A 446 27.05 26.19 -17.32
C TYR A 446 26.39 27.15 -16.33
N GLN A 447 27.11 28.16 -15.86
CA GLN A 447 26.56 29.21 -14.98
C GLN A 447 25.54 30.07 -15.74
N GLU A 448 25.86 30.48 -16.97
CA GLU A 448 24.94 31.22 -17.85
C GLU A 448 23.68 30.40 -18.14
N CYS A 449 23.84 29.12 -18.49
CA CYS A 449 22.72 28.19 -18.69
C CYS A 449 21.86 28.07 -17.43
N LEU A 450 22.47 27.94 -16.26
CA LEU A 450 21.74 27.89 -14.99
C LEU A 450 20.99 29.20 -14.71
N GLY A 451 21.57 30.36 -15.05
CA GLY A 451 20.92 31.66 -14.97
C GLY A 451 19.67 31.75 -15.85
N GLN A 452 19.77 31.31 -17.10
CA GLN A 452 18.63 31.23 -18.03
C GLN A 452 17.53 30.30 -17.50
N LEU A 453 17.91 29.11 -17.03
CA LEU A 453 16.97 28.16 -16.42
C LEU A 453 16.28 28.76 -15.21
N ARG A 454 17.01 29.48 -14.35
CA ARG A 454 16.45 30.12 -13.16
C ARG A 454 15.39 31.15 -13.50
N SER A 455 15.66 32.02 -14.47
CA SER A 455 14.70 33.02 -14.93
C SER A 455 13.46 32.38 -15.55
N ALA A 456 13.64 31.41 -16.44
CA ALA A 456 12.53 30.76 -17.14
C ALA A 456 11.65 29.92 -16.18
N VAL A 457 12.27 29.14 -15.29
CA VAL A 457 11.52 28.38 -14.26
C VAL A 457 10.72 29.32 -13.37
N SER A 458 11.33 30.40 -12.89
CA SER A 458 10.64 31.37 -12.02
C SER A 458 9.42 31.99 -12.71
N LEU A 459 9.55 32.34 -14.00
CA LEU A 459 8.43 32.86 -14.79
C LEU A 459 7.30 31.82 -14.90
N ARG A 460 7.62 30.58 -15.27
CA ARG A 460 6.62 29.50 -15.43
C ARG A 460 5.90 29.15 -14.13
N LEU A 461 6.59 29.20 -13.00
CA LEU A 461 5.97 28.98 -11.69
C LEU A 461 4.97 30.11 -11.35
N ARG A 462 5.32 31.38 -11.63
CA ARG A 462 4.41 32.52 -11.43
C ARG A 462 3.15 32.45 -12.30
N GLU A 463 3.29 32.09 -13.58
CA GLU A 463 2.14 31.91 -14.50
C GLU A 463 1.13 30.87 -13.97
N ARG A 464 1.59 29.92 -13.16
CA ARG A 464 0.76 28.86 -12.56
C ARG A 464 0.20 29.22 -11.19
N GLY A 465 0.45 30.43 -10.70
CA GLY A 465 0.01 30.87 -9.38
C GLY A 465 0.77 30.21 -8.22
N CYS A 466 1.94 29.59 -8.48
CA CYS A 466 2.82 29.12 -7.42
C CYS A 466 3.35 30.33 -6.63
N ARG A 467 3.32 30.26 -5.31
CA ARG A 467 4.00 31.24 -4.44
C ARG A 467 5.49 30.91 -4.44
N ALA A 468 6.20 31.38 -5.46
CA ALA A 468 7.65 31.23 -5.62
C ALA A 468 8.43 32.32 -4.87
#